data_AF-A0A1Z9LWK4-F1
#
_entry.id   AF-A0A1Z9LWK4-F1
#
_cell.length_a   1.000
_cell.length_b   1.000
_cell.length_c   1.000
_cell.angle_alpha   90.00
_cell.angle_beta   90.00
_cell.angle_gamma   90.00
#
_symmetry.space_group_name_H-M   'P 1'
#
loop_
_entity.id
_entity.type
_entity.pdbx_description
1 polymer ?
#
loop_
_entity_poly.entity_id
_entity_poly.type
_entity_poly.pdbx_seq_one_letter_code
_entity_poly.pdbx_strand_id
1 'polypeptide(L)'
;MENEILEQKSFTNQLQDKIKKKKRTLLVFFSIFVLALGGFGLLNFYKEKENKKISEQYVQAGIYLVNENKEDAKLIYKDIIKSENKFYSVLALKNILENELEKDENEILELFAIVQSINIDKEQLNLIKLKKALYLFKISKKNEGNKLLEEIISDNSIWKDTAIELSK
;
A
#
# COMPACT_ATOMS: atom_id res chain seq x y z
N MET A 1 20.78 -44.70 -26.68
CA MET A 1 19.79 -44.15 -27.62
C MET A 1 18.49 -44.97 -27.65
N GLU A 2 18.47 -46.29 -27.86
CA GLU A 2 17.19 -47.05 -27.88
C GLU A 2 16.46 -47.12 -26.51
N ASN A 3 17.18 -47.28 -25.40
CA ASN A 3 16.56 -47.39 -24.06
C ASN A 3 15.92 -46.07 -23.57
N GLU A 4 16.51 -44.91 -23.90
CA GLU A 4 15.95 -43.60 -23.56
C GLU A 4 14.64 -43.32 -24.32
N ILE A 5 14.55 -43.74 -25.59
CA ILE A 5 13.34 -43.61 -26.40
C ILE A 5 12.21 -44.51 -25.86
N LEU A 6 12.55 -45.72 -25.36
CA LEU A 6 11.59 -46.64 -24.74
C LEU A 6 11.05 -46.11 -23.40
N GLU A 7 11.91 -45.54 -22.56
CA GLU A 7 11.48 -44.88 -21.31
C GLU A 7 10.60 -43.66 -21.59
N GLN A 8 10.97 -42.81 -22.55
CA GLN A 8 10.18 -41.64 -22.95
C GLN A 8 8.79 -42.03 -23.49
N LYS A 9 8.72 -43.12 -24.26
CA LYS A 9 7.47 -43.72 -24.75
C LYS A 9 6.62 -44.30 -23.60
N SER A 10 7.23 -44.81 -22.54
CA SER A 10 6.51 -45.33 -21.38
C SER A 10 5.90 -44.22 -20.52
N PHE A 11 6.65 -43.13 -20.28
CA PHE A 11 6.19 -41.97 -19.51
C PHE A 11 5.06 -41.23 -20.23
N THR A 12 5.17 -41.04 -21.54
CA THR A 12 4.14 -40.42 -22.37
C THR A 12 2.85 -41.24 -22.41
N ASN A 13 2.94 -42.57 -22.53
CA ASN A 13 1.76 -43.45 -22.50
C ASN A 13 1.08 -43.45 -21.11
N GLN A 14 1.85 -43.47 -20.02
CA GLN A 14 1.31 -43.36 -18.65
C GLN A 14 0.61 -42.02 -18.39
N LEU A 15 1.13 -40.92 -18.95
CA LEU A 15 0.48 -39.61 -18.91
C LEU A 15 -0.81 -39.60 -19.73
N GLN A 16 -0.80 -40.17 -20.95
CA GLN A 16 -1.98 -40.25 -21.81
C GLN A 16 -3.12 -41.03 -21.14
N ASP A 17 -2.83 -42.17 -20.51
CA ASP A 17 -3.84 -42.97 -19.82
C ASP A 17 -4.43 -42.25 -18.60
N LYS A 18 -3.59 -41.54 -17.82
CA LYS A 18 -4.04 -40.73 -16.68
C LYS A 18 -4.90 -39.54 -17.12
N ILE A 19 -4.54 -38.85 -18.21
CA ILE A 19 -5.31 -37.73 -18.78
C ILE A 19 -6.65 -38.22 -19.32
N LYS A 20 -6.67 -39.36 -20.01
CA LYS A 20 -7.90 -39.94 -20.58
C LYS A 20 -8.89 -40.37 -19.49
N LYS A 21 -8.39 -40.96 -18.40
CA LYS A 21 -9.19 -41.41 -17.24
C LYS A 21 -9.76 -40.26 -16.39
N LYS A 22 -9.07 -39.11 -16.31
CA LYS A 22 -9.48 -37.93 -15.53
C LYS A 22 -9.86 -36.70 -16.38
N LYS A 23 -10.16 -36.89 -17.67
CA LYS A 23 -10.41 -35.82 -18.66
C LYS A 23 -11.46 -34.79 -18.20
N ARG A 24 -12.55 -35.25 -17.59
CA ARG A 24 -13.63 -34.36 -17.09
C ARG A 24 -13.15 -33.46 -15.94
N THR A 25 -12.39 -34.00 -15.00
CA THR A 25 -11.81 -33.24 -13.88
C THR A 25 -10.80 -32.20 -14.38
N LEU A 26 -9.95 -32.57 -15.35
CA LEU A 26 -9.00 -31.66 -15.99
C LEU A 26 -9.69 -30.50 -16.72
N LEU A 27 -10.79 -30.75 -17.43
CA LEU A 27 -11.58 -29.70 -18.10
C LEU A 27 -12.20 -28.72 -17.08
N VAL A 28 -12.70 -29.21 -15.95
CA VAL A 28 -13.24 -28.34 -14.88
C VAL A 28 -12.13 -27.47 -14.29
N PHE A 29 -10.95 -28.05 -13.98
CA PHE A 29 -9.81 -27.28 -13.51
C PHE A 29 -9.36 -26.22 -14.51
N PHE A 30 -9.29 -26.56 -15.81
CA PHE A 30 -8.93 -25.61 -16.85
C PHE A 30 -9.94 -24.47 -16.97
N SER A 31 -11.24 -24.77 -16.87
CA SER A 31 -12.29 -23.75 -16.86
C SER A 31 -12.18 -22.82 -15.65
N ILE A 32 -11.94 -23.35 -14.46
CA ILE A 32 -11.70 -22.55 -13.24
C ILE A 32 -10.46 -21.67 -13.41
N PHE A 33 -9.39 -22.21 -13.99
CA PHE A 33 -8.15 -21.47 -14.24
C PHE A 33 -8.38 -20.30 -15.21
N VAL A 34 -9.11 -20.51 -16.30
CA VAL A 34 -9.47 -19.44 -17.26
C VAL A 34 -10.31 -18.35 -16.57
N LEU A 35 -11.29 -18.74 -15.74
CA LEU A 35 -12.09 -17.78 -14.96
C LEU A 35 -11.23 -16.98 -13.97
N ALA A 36 -10.28 -17.64 -13.29
CA ALA A 36 -9.36 -16.97 -12.37
C ALA A 36 -8.46 -15.94 -13.08
N LEU A 37 -7.94 -16.27 -14.27
CA LEU A 37 -7.16 -15.34 -15.08
C LEU A 37 -8.00 -14.14 -15.55
N GLY A 38 -9.22 -14.38 -16.03
CA GLY A 38 -10.15 -13.31 -16.42
C GLY A 38 -10.50 -12.39 -15.25
N GLY A 39 -10.79 -12.98 -14.07
CA GLY A 39 -11.04 -12.23 -12.85
C GLY A 39 -9.84 -11.37 -12.43
N PHE A 40 -8.62 -11.91 -12.48
CA PHE A 40 -7.40 -11.16 -12.17
C PHE A 40 -7.20 -9.96 -13.11
N GLY A 41 -7.46 -10.12 -14.42
CA GLY A 41 -7.38 -9.03 -15.39
C GLY A 41 -8.37 -7.90 -15.10
N LEU A 42 -9.62 -8.23 -14.77
CA LEU A 42 -10.64 -7.23 -14.39
C LEU A 42 -10.27 -6.47 -13.12
N LEU A 43 -9.72 -7.16 -12.11
CA LEU A 43 -9.26 -6.52 -10.87
C LEU A 43 -8.15 -5.50 -11.14
N ASN A 44 -7.18 -5.83 -12.00
CA ASN A 44 -6.10 -4.91 -12.35
C ASN A 44 -6.60 -3.68 -13.11
N PHE A 45 -7.51 -3.87 -14.07
CA PHE A 45 -8.11 -2.76 -14.81
C PHE A 45 -8.87 -1.81 -13.89
N TYR A 46 -9.62 -2.34 -12.92
CA TYR A 46 -10.34 -1.53 -11.95
C TYR A 46 -9.39 -0.71 -11.07
N LYS A 47 -8.32 -1.34 -10.56
CA LYS A 47 -7.26 -0.67 -9.78
C LYS A 47 -6.55 0.42 -10.58
N GLU A 48 -6.26 0.19 -11.85
CA GLU A 48 -5.60 1.17 -12.71
C GLU A 48 -6.48 2.41 -12.91
N LYS A 49 -7.77 2.20 -13.18
CA LYS A 49 -8.74 3.30 -13.31
C LYS A 49 -8.89 4.10 -12.03
N GLU A 50 -8.94 3.41 -10.89
CA GLU A 50 -8.99 4.04 -9.57
C GLU A 50 -7.72 4.86 -9.28
N ASN A 51 -6.53 4.29 -9.52
CA ASN A 51 -5.26 5.00 -9.38
C ASN A 51 -5.19 6.25 -10.26
N LYS A 52 -5.68 6.15 -11.50
CA LYS A 52 -5.75 7.31 -12.41
C LYS A 52 -6.63 8.41 -11.81
N LYS A 53 -7.83 8.09 -11.35
CA LYS A 53 -8.72 9.06 -10.70
C LYS A 53 -8.07 9.72 -9.49
N ILE A 54 -7.44 8.94 -8.62
CA ILE A 54 -6.77 9.45 -7.42
C ILE A 54 -5.58 10.35 -7.78
N SER A 55 -4.84 10.02 -8.85
CA SER A 55 -3.76 10.86 -9.36
C SER A 55 -4.25 12.22 -9.86
N GLU A 56 -5.39 12.25 -10.57
CA GLU A 56 -6.02 13.48 -11.03
C GLU A 56 -6.49 14.34 -9.85
N GLN A 57 -7.11 13.73 -8.83
CA GLN A 57 -7.49 14.40 -7.59
C GLN A 57 -6.26 14.99 -6.86
N TYR A 58 -5.17 14.23 -6.79
CA TYR A 58 -3.93 14.69 -6.14
C TYR A 58 -3.35 15.93 -6.85
N VAL A 59 -3.32 15.92 -8.18
CA VAL A 59 -2.89 17.07 -8.98
C VAL A 59 -3.84 18.26 -8.77
N GLN A 60 -5.15 18.03 -8.78
CA GLN A 60 -6.16 19.06 -8.56
C GLN A 60 -6.02 19.72 -7.18
N ALA A 61 -5.80 18.94 -6.12
CA ALA A 61 -5.53 19.46 -4.78
C ALA A 61 -4.27 20.34 -4.76
N GLY A 62 -3.22 19.94 -5.48
CA GLY A 62 -2.01 20.76 -5.64
C GLY A 62 -2.29 22.09 -6.35
N ILE A 63 -3.13 22.09 -7.38
CA ILE A 63 -3.55 23.34 -8.06
C ILE A 63 -4.32 24.25 -7.10
N TYR A 64 -5.27 23.71 -6.33
CA TYR A 64 -6.01 24.49 -5.33
C TYR A 64 -5.07 25.08 -4.28
N LEU A 65 -4.08 24.30 -3.83
CA LEU A 65 -3.09 24.76 -2.86
C LEU A 65 -2.25 25.94 -3.39
N VAL A 66 -1.80 25.87 -4.65
CA VAL A 66 -1.07 26.95 -5.33
C VAL A 66 -1.94 28.20 -5.50
N ASN A 67 -3.24 28.02 -5.73
CA ASN A 67 -4.22 29.11 -5.85
C ASN A 67 -4.72 29.64 -4.50
N GLU A 68 -4.04 29.30 -3.39
CA GLU A 68 -4.40 29.66 -2.01
C GLU A 68 -5.78 29.19 -1.53
N ASN A 69 -6.43 28.30 -2.29
CA ASN A 69 -7.70 27.69 -1.91
C ASN A 69 -7.45 26.46 -1.01
N LYS A 70 -7.06 26.74 0.22
CA LYS A 70 -6.62 25.73 1.20
C LYS A 70 -7.73 24.78 1.64
N GLU A 71 -8.97 25.26 1.72
CA GLU A 71 -10.10 24.43 2.16
C GLU A 71 -10.45 23.35 1.13
N ASP A 72 -10.50 23.69 -0.16
CA ASP A 72 -10.74 22.70 -1.22
C ASP A 72 -9.59 21.72 -1.35
N ALA A 73 -8.34 22.20 -1.27
CA ALA A 73 -7.16 21.34 -1.24
C ALA A 73 -7.21 20.35 -0.07
N LYS A 74 -7.57 20.83 1.12
CA LYS A 74 -7.72 20.02 2.34
C LYS A 74 -8.75 18.91 2.15
N LEU A 75 -9.94 19.24 1.66
CA LEU A 75 -11.00 18.26 1.44
C LEU A 75 -10.55 17.14 0.49
N ILE A 76 -9.94 17.51 -0.64
CA ILE A 76 -9.48 16.53 -1.63
C ILE A 76 -8.35 15.66 -1.05
N TYR A 77 -7.38 16.24 -0.32
CA TYR A 77 -6.33 15.44 0.32
C TYR A 77 -6.89 14.49 1.39
N LYS A 78 -7.89 14.89 2.18
CA LYS A 78 -8.55 13.98 3.13
C LYS A 78 -9.26 12.84 2.42
N ASP A 79 -9.91 13.10 1.29
CA ASP A 79 -10.55 12.06 0.48
C ASP A 79 -9.54 11.07 -0.11
N ILE A 80 -8.38 11.55 -0.56
CA ILE A 80 -7.27 10.70 -1.03
C ILE A 80 -6.71 9.83 0.11
N ILE A 81 -6.68 10.32 1.34
CA ILE A 81 -6.25 9.51 2.49
C ILE A 81 -7.27 8.41 2.77
N LYS A 82 -8.56 8.76 2.78
CA LYS A 82 -9.68 7.81 3.00
C LYS A 82 -9.80 6.74 1.91
N SER A 83 -9.26 6.98 0.72
CA SER A 83 -9.21 5.96 -0.34
C SER A 83 -8.12 4.91 -0.11
N GLU A 84 -7.30 5.03 0.95
CA GLU A 84 -6.24 4.09 1.33
C GLU A 84 -5.25 3.75 0.20
N ASN A 85 -5.02 4.71 -0.71
CA ASN A 85 -4.08 4.53 -1.80
C ASN A 85 -2.65 4.52 -1.28
N LYS A 86 -1.95 3.40 -1.50
CA LYS A 86 -0.57 3.18 -1.02
C LYS A 86 0.40 4.33 -1.30
N PHE A 87 0.30 4.97 -2.46
CA PHE A 87 1.19 6.05 -2.83
C PHE A 87 0.61 7.42 -2.48
N TYR A 88 -0.60 7.72 -2.95
CA TYR A 88 -1.17 9.05 -2.85
C TYR A 88 -1.65 9.42 -1.45
N SER A 89 -2.06 8.47 -0.60
CA SER A 89 -2.46 8.76 0.78
C SER A 89 -1.26 9.24 1.62
N VAL A 90 -0.08 8.66 1.43
CA VAL A 90 1.16 9.10 2.09
C VAL A 90 1.53 10.52 1.65
N LEU A 91 1.44 10.80 0.34
CA LEU A 91 1.72 12.13 -0.20
C LEU A 91 0.69 13.17 0.22
N ALA A 92 -0.59 12.81 0.28
CA ALA A 92 -1.65 13.68 0.74
C ALA A 92 -1.47 14.05 2.21
N LEU A 93 -1.14 13.09 3.07
CA LEU A 93 -0.82 13.34 4.48
C LEU A 93 0.36 14.30 4.62
N LYS A 94 1.42 14.09 3.84
CA LYS A 94 2.58 15.02 3.79
C LYS A 94 2.12 16.45 3.48
N ASN A 95 1.32 16.64 2.43
CA ASN A 95 0.84 17.97 2.03
C ASN A 95 -0.03 18.64 3.11
N ILE A 96 -0.91 17.88 3.77
CA ILE A 96 -1.74 18.39 4.87
C ILE A 96 -0.85 18.91 6.01
N LEU A 97 0.18 18.16 6.39
CA LEU A 97 1.08 18.52 7.49
C LEU A 97 1.98 19.71 7.15
N GLU A 98 2.65 19.68 5.99
CA GLU A 98 3.62 20.70 5.59
C GLU A 98 2.98 22.06 5.31
N ASN A 99 1.73 22.08 4.84
CA ASN A 99 1.00 23.30 4.54
C ASN A 99 0.03 23.72 5.66
N GLU A 100 0.05 23.02 6.80
CA GLU A 100 -0.82 23.24 7.96
C GLU A 100 -2.31 23.35 7.55
N LEU A 101 -2.77 22.45 6.68
CA LEU A 101 -4.12 22.50 6.12
C LEU A 101 -5.19 22.15 7.16
N GLU A 102 -4.87 21.26 8.10
CA GLU A 102 -5.75 20.88 9.20
C GLU A 102 -5.17 21.40 10.53
N LYS A 103 -6.06 21.85 11.42
CA LYS A 103 -5.69 22.35 12.77
C LYS A 103 -6.23 21.47 13.88
N ASP A 104 -7.26 20.69 13.60
CA ASP A 104 -7.79 19.75 14.57
C ASP A 104 -6.80 18.59 14.79
N GLU A 105 -6.33 18.46 16.04
CA GLU A 105 -5.36 17.44 16.42
C GLU A 105 -5.91 16.02 16.27
N ASN A 106 -7.19 15.82 16.57
CA ASN A 106 -7.82 14.50 16.48
C ASN A 106 -7.94 14.06 15.03
N GLU A 107 -8.33 14.99 14.16
CA GLU A 107 -8.41 14.75 12.71
C GLU A 107 -7.02 14.38 12.15
N ILE A 108 -5.96 15.11 12.53
CA ILE A 108 -4.60 14.77 12.07
C ILE A 108 -4.18 13.39 12.56
N LEU A 109 -4.45 13.06 13.83
CA LEU A 109 -4.11 11.75 14.39
C LEU A 109 -4.91 10.61 13.73
N GLU A 110 -6.15 10.86 13.32
CA GLU A 110 -6.95 9.92 12.54
C GLU A 110 -6.36 9.70 11.13
N LEU A 111 -5.95 10.78 10.45
CA LEU A 111 -5.29 10.67 9.15
C LEU A 111 -3.98 9.87 9.23
N PHE A 112 -3.20 10.05 10.30
CA PHE A 112 -2.04 9.20 10.57
C PHE A 112 -2.43 7.73 10.77
N ALA A 113 -3.51 7.45 11.52
CA ALA A 113 -3.96 6.09 11.76
C ALA A 113 -4.37 5.38 10.46
N ILE A 114 -5.12 6.07 9.57
CA ILE A 114 -5.50 5.55 8.25
C ILE A 114 -4.25 5.24 7.42
N VAL A 115 -3.30 6.16 7.33
CA VAL A 115 -2.09 5.94 6.52
C VAL A 115 -1.22 4.80 7.10
N GLN A 116 -1.18 4.65 8.42
CA GLN A 116 -0.45 3.56 9.09
C GLN A 116 -1.11 2.18 8.89
N SER A 117 -2.42 2.10 8.63
CA SER A 117 -3.10 0.82 8.35
C SER A 117 -2.93 0.33 6.91
N ILE A 118 -2.43 1.17 6.00
CA ILE A 118 -2.18 0.78 4.61
C ILE A 118 -1.00 -0.21 4.56
N ASN A 119 -1.07 -1.21 3.67
CA ASN A 119 0.00 -2.19 3.47
C ASN A 119 1.23 -1.59 2.72
N ILE A 120 2.02 -0.78 3.44
CA ILE A 120 3.28 -0.18 3.02
C ILE A 120 4.49 -0.97 3.53
N ASP A 121 5.67 -0.74 2.94
CA ASP A 121 6.88 -1.40 3.44
C ASP A 121 7.28 -0.88 4.82
N LYS A 122 8.11 -1.68 5.50
CA LYS A 122 8.57 -1.41 6.86
C LYS A 122 9.22 -0.03 7.01
N GLU A 123 10.07 0.36 6.06
CA GLU A 123 10.81 1.61 6.18
C GLU A 123 9.93 2.83 5.89
N GLN A 124 8.95 2.70 4.99
CA GLN A 124 7.89 3.70 4.81
C GLN A 124 7.03 3.84 6.07
N LEU A 125 6.65 2.73 6.70
CA LEU A 125 5.87 2.75 7.94
C LEU A 125 6.65 3.45 9.07
N ASN A 126 7.93 3.12 9.22
CA ASN A 126 8.78 3.76 10.22
C ASN A 126 9.02 5.25 9.94
N LEU A 127 9.10 5.67 8.67
CA LEU A 127 9.09 7.10 8.33
C LEU A 127 7.78 7.80 8.75
N ILE A 128 6.64 7.14 8.57
CA ILE A 128 5.34 7.69 8.98
C ILE A 128 5.25 7.77 10.50
N LYS A 129 5.70 6.75 11.24
CA LYS A 129 5.83 6.78 12.70
C LYS A 129 6.73 7.94 13.16
N LEU A 130 7.86 8.15 12.49
CA LEU A 130 8.79 9.24 12.79
C LEU A 130 8.11 10.61 12.63
N LYS A 131 7.43 10.83 11.51
CA LYS A 131 6.66 12.06 11.26
C LYS A 131 5.52 12.25 12.27
N LYS A 132 4.86 11.17 12.68
CA LYS A 132 3.83 11.20 13.73
C LYS A 132 4.42 11.58 15.09
N ALA A 133 5.60 11.05 15.44
CA ALA A 133 6.30 11.42 16.67
C ALA A 133 6.63 12.92 16.71
N LEU A 134 7.15 13.47 15.60
CA LEU A 134 7.40 14.91 15.46
C LEU A 134 6.12 15.75 15.62
N TYR A 135 5.02 15.30 15.02
CA TYR A 135 3.72 15.96 15.18
C TYR A 135 3.24 15.91 16.64
N LEU A 136 3.34 14.75 17.30
CA LEU A 136 2.99 14.58 18.72
C LEU A 136 3.82 15.51 19.63
N PHE A 137 5.10 15.72 19.32
CA PHE A 137 5.92 16.70 20.01
C PHE A 137 5.40 18.13 19.83
N LYS A 138 4.97 18.50 18.62
CA LYS A 138 4.36 19.82 18.33
C LYS A 138 3.12 20.07 19.19
N ILE A 139 2.31 19.04 19.44
CA ILE A 139 1.08 19.13 20.26
C ILE A 139 1.29 18.73 21.73
N SER A 140 2.53 18.78 22.22
CA SER A 140 2.91 18.49 23.62
C SER A 140 2.62 17.07 24.12
N LYS A 141 2.34 16.09 23.24
CA LYS A 141 2.14 14.67 23.58
C LYS A 141 3.45 13.88 23.55
N LYS A 142 4.45 14.35 24.30
CA LYS A 142 5.82 13.81 24.28
C LYS A 142 5.92 12.32 24.58
N ASN A 143 5.16 11.83 25.56
CA ASN A 143 5.21 10.42 25.95
C ASN A 143 4.76 9.49 24.81
N GLU A 144 3.77 9.89 24.02
CA GLU A 144 3.32 9.12 22.86
C GLU A 144 4.33 9.19 21.72
N GLY A 145 4.93 10.36 21.48
CA GLY A 145 5.98 10.53 20.49
C GLY A 145 7.21 9.67 20.79
N ASN A 146 7.68 9.67 22.05
CA ASN A 146 8.83 8.88 22.47
C ASN A 146 8.62 7.37 22.29
N LYS A 147 7.41 6.86 22.57
CA LYS A 147 7.07 5.45 22.31
C LYS A 147 7.25 5.08 20.84
N LEU A 148 6.83 5.95 19.92
CA LEU A 148 7.03 5.71 18.48
C LEU A 148 8.52 5.72 18.11
N LEU A 149 9.33 6.59 18.71
CA LEU A 149 10.77 6.59 18.49
C LEU A 149 11.43 5.31 19.01
N GLU A 150 11.04 4.84 20.20
CA GLU A 150 11.50 3.58 20.78
C GLU A 150 11.18 2.39 19.86
N GLU A 151 9.96 2.33 19.32
CA GLU A 151 9.57 1.31 18.34
C GLU A 151 10.50 1.31 17.11
N ILE A 152 10.75 2.48 16.50
CA ILE A 152 11.62 2.62 15.32
C ILE A 152 13.06 2.16 15.64
N ILE A 153 13.56 2.49 16.83
CA ILE A 153 14.90 2.10 17.29
C ILE A 153 14.99 0.59 17.47
N SER A 154 13.97 -0.02 18.09
CA SER A 154 13.88 -1.46 18.33
C SER A 154 13.76 -2.27 17.03
N ASP A 155 13.11 -1.69 16.02
CA ASP A 155 12.92 -2.30 14.70
C ASP A 155 14.21 -2.37 13.87
N ASN A 156 15.32 -1.78 14.32
CA ASN A 156 16.56 -1.64 13.54
C ASN A 156 16.30 -1.05 12.14
N SER A 157 15.45 -0.02 12.10
CA SER A 157 15.07 0.72 10.89
C SER A 157 16.21 1.58 10.35
N ILE A 158 16.15 1.96 9.07
CA ILE A 158 17.05 2.97 8.50
C ILE A 158 16.90 4.34 9.18
N TRP A 159 15.76 4.57 9.84
CA TRP A 159 15.45 5.80 10.58
C TRP A 159 15.91 5.77 12.04
N LYS A 160 16.56 4.70 12.48
CA LYS A 160 17.00 4.50 13.86
C LYS A 160 17.87 5.66 14.37
N ASP A 161 18.87 6.07 13.60
CA ASP A 161 19.79 7.12 14.05
C ASP A 161 19.06 8.46 14.22
N THR A 162 18.16 8.79 13.29
CA THR A 162 17.27 9.96 13.41
C THR A 162 16.35 9.85 14.63
N ALA A 163 15.80 8.68 14.91
CA ALA A 163 14.94 8.45 16.07
C ALA A 163 15.71 8.59 17.40
N ILE A 164 16.97 8.12 17.46
CA ILE A 164 17.85 8.31 18.62
C ILE A 164 18.14 9.80 18.83
N GLU A 165 18.45 10.53 17.76
CA GLU A 165 18.71 11.96 17.84
C GLU A 165 17.51 12.75 18.36
N LEU A 166 16.32 12.43 17.87
CA LEU A 166 15.06 13.06 18.29
C LEU A 166 14.60 12.67 19.71
N SER A 167 15.16 11.60 20.27
CA SER A 167 14.84 11.14 21.64
C SER A 167 15.70 11.81 22.72
N LYS A 168 16.68 12.64 22.33
CA LYS A 168 17.54 13.41 23.24
C LYS A 168 16.88 14.72 23.66
#